data_AF-A0A7Y9PHK7-F1
#
_entry.id   AF-A0A7Y9PHK7-F1
#
_cell.length_a   1.000
_cell.length_b   1.000
_cell.length_c   1.000
_cell.angle_alpha   90.00
_cell.angle_beta   90.00
_cell.angle_gamma   90.00
#
_symmetry.space_group_name_H-M   'P 1'
#
loop_
_entity.id
_entity.type
_entity.pdbx_description
1 polymer ?
#
loop_
_entity_poly.entity_id
_entity_poly.type
_entity_poly.pdbx_seq_one_letter_code
_entity_poly.pdbx_strand_id
1 'polypeptide(L)'
;MDYGKFNDAMAHAKSIGDDGSYAEAQRHYQILLRKKLDINQYATVSIGRASCFLRAADADSAAKVLDEICLEGLDETVQAVIHNVKAHAFHELGNYEKAIAAGQNAQKIASKLGAGGLDVLGEALSRQGFAEAELGRLTEASEHLAMARRMPVDESISRSISLYTEQFHLNYPRFL
;
A
#
# COMPACT_ATOMS: atom_id res chain seq x y z
N MET A 1 -10.72 -1.91 -2.97
CA MET A 1 -10.86 -3.26 -3.56
C MET A 1 -12.07 -3.99 -2.96
N ASP A 2 -13.00 -4.47 -3.80
CA ASP A 2 -14.20 -5.22 -3.40
C ASP A 2 -13.90 -6.72 -3.37
N TYR A 3 -13.66 -7.24 -2.17
CA TYR A 3 -13.31 -8.64 -1.91
C TYR A 3 -14.53 -9.59 -2.02
N GLY A 4 -15.75 -9.05 -1.98
CA GLY A 4 -16.99 -9.83 -2.12
C GLY A 4 -17.14 -10.48 -3.50
N LYS A 5 -16.44 -9.94 -4.50
CA LYS A 5 -16.43 -10.50 -5.86
C LYS A 5 -15.59 -11.77 -6.02
N PHE A 6 -14.73 -12.10 -5.05
CA PHE A 6 -13.72 -13.17 -5.20
C PHE A 6 -14.00 -14.40 -4.34
N ASN A 7 -14.50 -14.26 -3.10
CA ASN A 7 -14.96 -15.37 -2.24
C ASN A 7 -15.52 -14.83 -0.90
N ASP A 8 -16.64 -15.35 -0.40
CA ASP A 8 -17.17 -15.00 0.94
C ASP A 8 -16.13 -15.19 2.06
N ALA A 9 -15.30 -16.24 1.95
CA ALA A 9 -14.27 -16.52 2.93
C ALA A 9 -13.15 -15.45 2.96
N MET A 10 -12.93 -14.76 1.84
CA MET A 10 -11.95 -13.68 1.74
C MET A 10 -12.49 -12.37 2.31
N ALA A 11 -13.77 -12.08 2.03
CA ALA A 11 -14.47 -10.95 2.66
C ALA A 11 -14.52 -11.11 4.18
N HIS A 12 -14.78 -12.33 4.66
CA HIS A 12 -14.74 -12.65 6.09
C HIS A 12 -13.34 -12.42 6.71
N ALA A 13 -12.28 -12.94 6.08
CA ALA A 13 -10.91 -12.72 6.56
C ALA A 13 -10.54 -11.23 6.63
N LYS A 14 -11.00 -10.44 5.64
CA LYS A 14 -10.82 -8.99 5.65
C LYS A 14 -11.57 -8.34 6.81
N SER A 15 -12.84 -8.68 7.02
CA SER A 15 -13.66 -8.13 8.12
C SER A 15 -12.97 -8.33 9.48
N ILE A 16 -12.46 -9.54 9.75
CA ILE A 16 -11.70 -9.83 10.98
C ILE A 16 -10.48 -8.90 11.11
N GLY A 17 -9.80 -8.64 9.99
CA GLY A 17 -8.67 -7.72 9.94
C GLY A 17 -9.07 -6.27 10.18
N ASP A 18 -10.18 -5.82 9.61
CA ASP A 18 -10.72 -4.47 9.81
C ASP A 18 -11.14 -4.25 11.29
N ASP A 19 -11.60 -5.30 11.97
CA ASP A 19 -11.92 -5.30 13.41
C ASP A 19 -10.66 -5.32 14.31
N GLY A 20 -9.46 -5.26 13.73
CA GLY A 20 -8.18 -5.23 14.46
C GLY A 20 -7.66 -6.60 14.89
N SER A 21 -8.36 -7.70 14.56
CA SER A 21 -7.96 -9.06 14.92
C SER A 21 -6.96 -9.64 13.91
N TYR A 22 -5.82 -8.98 13.74
CA TYR A 22 -4.86 -9.27 12.66
C TYR A 22 -4.30 -10.70 12.69
N ALA A 23 -4.02 -11.23 13.87
CA ALA A 23 -3.50 -12.60 14.01
C ALA A 23 -4.54 -13.65 13.57
N GLU A 24 -5.83 -13.39 13.80
CA GLU A 24 -6.90 -14.26 13.35
C GLU A 24 -7.09 -14.12 11.83
N ALA A 25 -7.16 -12.89 11.31
CA ALA A 25 -7.24 -12.65 9.87
C ALA A 25 -6.09 -13.34 9.10
N GLN A 26 -4.86 -13.28 9.63
CA GLN A 26 -3.70 -13.99 9.07
C GLN A 26 -3.92 -15.51 9.00
N ARG A 27 -4.49 -16.13 10.04
CA ARG A 27 -4.81 -17.57 10.02
C ARG A 27 -5.83 -17.89 8.93
N HIS A 28 -6.85 -17.05 8.76
CA HIS A 28 -7.85 -17.22 7.71
C HIS A 28 -7.22 -17.10 6.31
N TYR A 29 -6.37 -16.10 6.07
CA TYR A 29 -5.65 -15.99 4.81
C TYR A 29 -4.72 -17.19 4.58
N GLN A 30 -4.02 -17.69 5.61
CA GLN A 30 -3.17 -18.88 5.49
C GLN A 30 -3.96 -20.14 5.10
N ILE A 31 -5.19 -20.28 5.60
CA ILE A 31 -6.10 -21.38 5.22
C ILE A 31 -6.52 -21.22 3.75
N LEU A 32 -6.83 -20.00 3.30
CA LEU A 32 -7.19 -19.73 1.91
C LEU A 32 -6.05 -20.06 0.94
N LEU A 33 -4.81 -19.73 1.28
CA LEU A 33 -3.62 -20.03 0.45
C LEU A 33 -3.36 -21.53 0.26
N ARG A 34 -3.98 -22.41 1.05
CA ARG A 34 -3.92 -23.87 0.87
C ARG A 34 -4.95 -24.40 -0.13
N LYS A 35 -5.90 -23.56 -0.56
CA LYS A 35 -6.92 -23.94 -1.55
C LYS A 35 -6.35 -23.78 -2.96
N LYS A 36 -7.03 -24.40 -3.93
CA LYS A 36 -6.74 -24.18 -5.35
C LYS A 36 -7.26 -22.79 -5.75
N LEU A 37 -6.35 -21.82 -5.85
CA LEU A 37 -6.63 -20.45 -6.27
C LEU A 37 -6.03 -20.21 -7.66
N ASP A 38 -6.65 -19.33 -8.44
CA ASP A 38 -5.96 -18.77 -9.61
C ASP A 38 -4.89 -17.75 -9.18
N ILE A 39 -4.06 -17.30 -10.13
CA ILE A 39 -2.92 -16.43 -9.84
C ILE A 39 -3.34 -15.07 -9.23
N ASN A 40 -4.47 -14.50 -9.68
CA ASN A 40 -4.98 -13.23 -9.16
C ASN A 40 -5.58 -13.41 -7.77
N GLN A 41 -6.34 -14.49 -7.56
CA GLN A 41 -6.88 -14.84 -6.24
C GLN A 41 -5.75 -15.08 -5.23
N TYR A 42 -4.72 -15.84 -5.62
CA TYR A 42 -3.55 -16.08 -4.78
C TYR A 42 -2.87 -14.76 -4.39
N ALA A 43 -2.56 -13.92 -5.38
CA ALA A 43 -1.95 -12.62 -5.16
C ALA A 43 -2.80 -11.74 -4.23
N THR A 44 -4.12 -11.70 -4.44
CA THR A 44 -5.01 -10.87 -3.63
C THR A 44 -5.12 -11.35 -2.18
N VAL A 45 -5.12 -12.67 -1.96
CA VAL A 45 -5.09 -13.25 -0.60
C VAL A 45 -3.75 -12.93 0.08
N SER A 46 -2.63 -13.01 -0.65
CA SER A 46 -1.31 -12.67 -0.15
C SER A 46 -1.18 -11.18 0.20
N ILE A 47 -1.76 -10.28 -0.60
CA ILE A 47 -1.87 -8.83 -0.31
C ILE A 47 -2.61 -8.59 1.00
N GLY A 48 -3.77 -9.26 1.19
CA GLY A 48 -4.55 -9.15 2.43
C GLY A 48 -3.75 -9.59 3.66
N ARG A 49 -3.06 -10.74 3.55
CA ARG A 49 -2.19 -11.25 4.61
C ARG A 49 -1.02 -10.30 4.91
N ALA A 50 -0.34 -9.79 3.89
CA ALA A 50 0.74 -8.81 4.04
C ALA A 50 0.25 -7.51 4.70
N SER A 51 -0.95 -7.06 4.35
CA SER A 51 -1.57 -5.88 4.96
C SER A 51 -1.89 -6.10 6.45
N CYS A 52 -2.26 -7.31 6.86
CA CYS A 52 -2.39 -7.65 8.29
C CYS A 52 -1.04 -7.66 9.01
N PHE A 53 0.02 -8.14 8.38
CA PHE A 53 1.37 -8.06 8.94
C PHE A 53 1.81 -6.60 9.17
N LEU A 54 1.58 -5.71 8.19
CA LEU A 54 1.91 -4.29 8.35
C LEU A 54 1.13 -3.63 9.49
N ARG A 55 -0.17 -3.91 9.61
CA ARG A 55 -0.98 -3.38 10.73
C ARG A 55 -0.57 -3.95 12.09
N ALA A 56 0.05 -5.12 12.11
CA ALA A 56 0.65 -5.72 13.31
C ALA A 56 2.11 -5.28 13.54
N ALA A 57 2.61 -4.27 12.81
CA ALA A 57 3.98 -3.78 12.85
C ALA A 57 5.06 -4.85 12.50
N ASP A 58 4.70 -5.85 11.70
CA ASP A 58 5.61 -6.89 11.20
C ASP A 58 5.90 -6.68 9.71
N ALA A 59 6.67 -5.65 9.40
CA ALA A 59 7.00 -5.29 8.03
C ALA A 59 7.88 -6.32 7.32
N ASP A 60 8.73 -7.04 8.06
CA ASP A 60 9.57 -8.12 7.53
C ASP A 60 8.73 -9.27 6.96
N SER A 61 7.74 -9.75 7.72
CA SER A 61 6.85 -10.81 7.23
C SER A 61 5.99 -10.33 6.06
N ALA A 62 5.55 -9.07 6.07
CA ALA A 62 4.82 -8.49 4.95
C ALA A 62 5.66 -8.49 3.66
N ALA A 63 6.91 -8.02 3.73
CA ALA A 63 7.82 -7.98 2.59
C ALA A 63 8.08 -9.38 2.01
N LYS A 64 8.33 -10.38 2.88
CA LYS A 64 8.53 -11.78 2.46
C LYS A 64 7.34 -12.33 1.68
N VAL A 65 6.13 -12.14 2.20
CA VAL A 65 4.91 -12.61 1.51
C VAL A 65 4.76 -11.95 0.13
N LEU A 66 5.06 -10.66 0.01
CA LEU A 66 4.92 -9.93 -1.25
C LEU A 66 6.02 -10.28 -2.27
N ASP A 67 7.20 -10.70 -1.82
CA ASP A 67 8.31 -11.13 -2.68
C ASP A 67 8.10 -12.54 -3.27
N GLU A 68 7.28 -13.37 -2.63
CA GLU A 68 6.87 -14.68 -3.16
C GLU A 68 5.86 -14.58 -4.32
N ILE A 69 5.22 -13.42 -4.53
CA ILE A 69 4.21 -13.25 -5.58
C ILE A 69 4.89 -13.04 -6.94
N CYS A 70 4.63 -13.96 -7.88
CA CYS A 70 4.98 -13.76 -9.28
C CYS A 70 4.04 -12.70 -9.91
N LEU A 71 4.62 -11.62 -10.43
CA LEU A 71 3.86 -10.53 -11.06
C LEU A 71 3.42 -10.83 -12.49
N GLU A 72 4.08 -11.77 -13.16
CA GLU A 72 3.79 -12.11 -14.55
C GLU A 72 2.39 -12.73 -14.68
N GLY A 73 1.58 -12.17 -15.58
CA GLY A 73 0.21 -12.63 -15.83
C GLY A 73 -0.84 -12.18 -14.81
N LEU A 74 -0.46 -11.39 -13.80
CA LEU A 74 -1.42 -10.73 -12.90
C LEU A 74 -2.17 -9.61 -13.60
N ASP A 75 -3.39 -9.35 -13.17
CA ASP A 75 -4.14 -8.15 -13.53
C ASP A 75 -3.36 -6.89 -13.12
N GLU A 76 -3.36 -5.86 -13.98
CA GLU A 76 -2.62 -4.62 -13.75
C GLU A 76 -3.03 -3.94 -12.43
N THR A 77 -4.31 -4.02 -12.04
CA THR A 77 -4.78 -3.48 -10.76
C THR A 77 -4.15 -4.22 -9.59
N VAL A 78 -4.07 -5.55 -9.67
CA VAL A 78 -3.45 -6.38 -8.62
C VAL A 78 -1.95 -6.08 -8.53
N GLN A 79 -1.26 -5.96 -9.67
CA GLN A 79 0.16 -5.58 -9.69
C GLN A 79 0.41 -4.21 -9.04
N ALA A 80 -0.42 -3.21 -9.37
CA ALA A 80 -0.29 -1.87 -8.83
C ALA A 80 -0.48 -1.86 -7.30
N VAL A 81 -1.45 -2.63 -6.79
CA VAL A 81 -1.67 -2.79 -5.35
C VAL A 81 -0.49 -3.50 -4.68
N ILE A 82 0.07 -4.56 -5.27
CA ILE A 82 1.26 -5.22 -4.72
C ILE A 82 2.41 -4.23 -4.57
N HIS A 83 2.66 -3.41 -5.59
CA HIS A 83 3.70 -2.39 -5.55
C HIS A 83 3.46 -1.35 -4.45
N ASN A 84 2.22 -0.92 -4.22
CA ASN A 84 1.90 -0.03 -3.09
C ASN A 84 2.14 -0.67 -1.72
N VAL A 85 1.72 -1.92 -1.54
CA VAL A 85 1.92 -2.61 -0.26
C VAL A 85 3.40 -2.90 -0.04
N LYS A 86 4.17 -3.19 -1.10
CA LYS A 86 5.64 -3.26 -1.03
C LYS A 86 6.25 -1.92 -0.64
N ALA A 87 5.76 -0.81 -1.21
CA ALA A 87 6.24 0.52 -0.85
C ALA A 87 6.04 0.80 0.64
N HIS A 88 4.88 0.43 1.19
CA HIS A 88 4.60 0.52 2.62
C HIS A 88 5.56 -0.36 3.43
N ALA A 89 5.72 -1.64 3.08
CA ALA A 89 6.61 -2.54 3.80
C ALA A 89 8.06 -2.05 3.80
N PHE A 90 8.57 -1.57 2.66
CA PHE A 90 9.92 -1.02 2.59
C PHE A 90 10.08 0.26 3.39
N HIS A 91 9.06 1.12 3.42
CA HIS A 91 9.06 2.32 4.26
C HIS A 91 9.20 1.96 5.74
N GLU A 92 8.38 1.04 6.24
CA GLU A 92 8.44 0.59 7.65
C GLU A 92 9.77 -0.08 8.01
N LEU A 93 10.46 -0.68 7.03
CA LEU A 93 11.79 -1.24 7.20
C LEU A 93 12.92 -0.21 7.08
N GLY A 94 12.62 1.08 6.89
CA GLY A 94 13.61 2.14 6.66
C GLY A 94 14.30 2.05 5.30
N ASN A 95 13.82 1.21 4.38
CA ASN A 95 14.36 1.02 3.04
C ASN A 95 13.74 2.04 2.07
N TYR A 96 13.92 3.32 2.34
CA TYR A 96 13.19 4.40 1.67
C TYR A 96 13.38 4.44 0.14
N GLU A 97 14.58 4.15 -0.38
CA GLU A 97 14.79 4.09 -1.84
C GLU A 97 13.99 2.96 -2.51
N LYS A 98 13.87 1.80 -1.84
CA LYS A 98 13.02 0.71 -2.33
C LYS A 98 11.55 1.07 -2.23
N ALA A 99 11.16 1.81 -1.19
CA ALA A 99 9.80 2.30 -1.04
C ALA A 99 9.43 3.25 -2.18
N ILE A 100 10.31 4.19 -2.53
CA ILE A 100 10.15 5.10 -3.67
C ILE A 100 10.04 4.31 -4.98
N ALA A 101 10.97 3.39 -5.25
CA ALA A 101 10.94 2.59 -6.47
C ALA A 101 9.67 1.74 -6.60
N ALA A 102 9.18 1.16 -5.49
CA ALA A 102 7.92 0.43 -5.48
C ALA A 102 6.73 1.37 -5.73
N GLY A 103 6.70 2.54 -5.10
CA GLY A 103 5.69 3.57 -5.34
C GLY A 103 5.65 4.05 -6.79
N GLN A 104 6.81 4.24 -7.43
CA GLN A 104 6.91 4.65 -8.84
C GLN A 104 6.33 3.60 -9.79
N ASN A 105 6.56 2.31 -9.49
CA ASN A 105 5.95 1.21 -10.25
C ASN A 105 4.43 1.20 -10.10
N ALA A 106 3.92 1.36 -8.87
CA ALA A 106 2.48 1.46 -8.63
C ALA A 106 1.87 2.65 -9.36
N GLN A 107 2.47 3.84 -9.27
CA GLN A 107 2.06 5.05 -9.97
C GLN A 107 1.99 4.83 -11.49
N LYS A 108 3.05 4.27 -12.09
CA LYS A 108 3.11 4.00 -13.53
C LYS A 108 1.96 3.12 -14.00
N ILE A 109 1.59 2.10 -13.22
CA ILE A 109 0.48 1.21 -13.57
C ILE A 109 -0.86 1.92 -13.32
N ALA A 110 -1.03 2.56 -12.16
CA ALA A 110 -2.25 3.28 -11.79
C ALA A 110 -2.62 4.37 -12.80
N SER A 111 -1.63 5.10 -13.34
CA SER A 111 -1.86 6.09 -14.41
C SER A 111 -2.42 5.48 -15.69
N LYS A 112 -2.11 4.22 -16.02
CA LYS A 112 -2.68 3.53 -17.19
C LYS A 112 -4.13 3.09 -16.96
N LEU A 113 -4.47 2.77 -15.71
CA LEU A 113 -5.83 2.37 -15.31
C LEU A 113 -6.82 3.55 -15.32
N GLY A 114 -6.32 4.79 -15.39
CA GLY A 114 -7.14 6.00 -15.42
C GLY A 114 -7.98 6.14 -14.14
N ALA A 115 -9.29 6.38 -14.30
CA ALA A 115 -10.20 6.59 -13.17
C ALA A 115 -10.22 5.40 -12.19
N GLY A 116 -10.02 4.17 -12.69
CA GLY A 116 -10.01 2.95 -11.88
C GLY A 116 -8.76 2.74 -11.04
N GLY A 117 -7.72 3.57 -11.22
CA GLY A 117 -6.47 3.49 -10.45
C GLY A 117 -6.22 4.71 -9.55
N LEU A 118 -7.17 5.62 -9.40
CA LEU A 118 -6.96 6.86 -8.64
C LEU A 118 -6.67 6.62 -7.15
N ASP A 119 -7.28 5.59 -6.56
CA ASP A 119 -7.02 5.17 -5.18
C ASP A 119 -5.59 4.67 -5.01
N VAL A 120 -5.17 3.77 -5.89
CA VAL A 120 -3.80 3.24 -5.94
C VAL A 120 -2.80 4.36 -6.22
N LEU A 121 -3.12 5.31 -7.10
CA LEU A 121 -2.28 6.46 -7.41
C LEU A 121 -2.07 7.36 -6.20
N GLY A 122 -3.14 7.69 -5.47
CA GLY A 122 -3.06 8.51 -4.26
C GLY A 122 -2.19 7.87 -3.17
N GLU A 123 -2.37 6.56 -2.94
CA GLU A 123 -1.51 5.82 -2.03
C GLU A 123 -0.06 5.80 -2.50
N ALA A 124 0.21 5.54 -3.78
CA ALA A 124 1.55 5.49 -4.35
C ALA A 124 2.31 6.81 -4.14
N LEU A 125 1.65 7.94 -4.46
CA LEU A 125 2.19 9.29 -4.27
C LEU A 125 2.46 9.56 -2.79
N SER A 126 1.56 9.15 -1.90
CA SER A 126 1.75 9.32 -0.46
C SER A 126 2.99 8.57 0.04
N ARG A 127 3.16 7.31 -0.40
CA ARG A 127 4.31 6.48 0.01
C ARG A 127 5.63 7.04 -0.50
N GLN A 128 5.68 7.54 -1.73
CA GLN A 128 6.85 8.23 -2.25
C GLN A 128 7.16 9.47 -1.43
N GLY A 129 6.17 10.33 -1.20
CA GLY A 129 6.36 11.58 -0.47
C GLY A 129 6.84 11.37 0.98
N PHE A 130 6.30 10.38 1.69
CA PHE A 130 6.80 10.04 3.03
C PHE A 130 8.23 9.49 2.98
N ALA A 131 8.55 8.57 2.06
CA ALA A 131 9.90 8.03 1.94
C ALA A 131 10.93 9.09 1.54
N GLU A 132 10.57 10.03 0.67
CA GLU A 132 11.42 11.17 0.29
C GLU A 132 11.66 12.11 1.46
N ALA A 133 10.64 12.36 2.29
CA ALA A 133 10.77 13.14 3.50
C ALA A 133 11.79 12.54 4.47
N GLU A 134 11.73 11.23 4.69
CA GLU A 134 12.67 10.49 5.54
C GLU A 134 14.11 10.55 5.00
N LEU A 135 14.28 10.70 3.68
CA LEU A 135 15.58 10.92 3.03
C LEU A 135 16.02 12.40 3.01
N GLY A 136 15.22 13.32 3.54
CA GLY A 136 15.47 14.76 3.49
C GLY A 136 15.27 15.40 2.10
N ARG A 137 14.61 14.70 1.17
CA ARG A 137 14.22 15.21 -0.16
C ARG A 137 12.93 16.01 -0.07
N LEU A 138 13.02 17.14 0.64
CA LEU A 138 11.86 17.88 1.12
C LEU A 138 11.01 18.50 0.00
N THR A 139 11.64 18.90 -1.11
CA THR A 139 10.94 19.47 -2.26
C THR A 139 10.10 18.41 -2.95
N GLU A 140 10.71 17.28 -3.28
CA GLU A 140 10.05 16.13 -3.92
C GLU A 140 8.93 15.59 -3.03
N ALA A 141 9.19 15.47 -1.73
CA ALA A 141 8.20 15.04 -0.75
C ALA A 141 6.96 15.94 -0.76
N SER A 142 7.18 17.27 -0.74
CA SER A 142 6.08 18.25 -0.77
C SER A 142 5.25 18.14 -2.05
N GLU A 143 5.91 17.98 -3.21
CA GLU A 143 5.22 17.81 -4.50
C GLU A 143 4.37 16.54 -4.53
N HIS A 144 4.92 15.39 -4.15
CA HIS A 144 4.20 14.13 -4.13
C HIS A 144 3.03 14.14 -3.14
N LEU A 145 3.22 14.69 -1.94
CA LEU A 145 2.15 14.79 -0.94
C LEU A 145 1.05 15.77 -1.38
N ALA A 146 1.40 16.87 -2.04
CA ALA A 146 0.43 17.80 -2.61
C ALA A 146 -0.40 17.15 -3.74
N MET A 147 0.22 16.31 -4.57
CA MET A 147 -0.50 15.52 -5.57
C MET A 147 -1.39 14.47 -4.91
N ALA A 148 -0.89 13.75 -3.90
CA ALA A 148 -1.65 12.73 -3.17
C ALA A 148 -2.91 13.29 -2.51
N ARG A 149 -2.87 14.52 -1.96
CA ARG A 149 -4.05 15.20 -1.37
C ARG A 149 -5.20 15.44 -2.36
N ARG A 150 -4.92 15.45 -3.66
CA ARG A 150 -5.91 15.64 -4.71
C ARG A 150 -6.53 14.31 -5.18
N MET A 151 -6.01 13.19 -4.68
CA MET A 151 -6.47 11.85 -5.02
C MET A 151 -7.38 11.29 -3.93
N PRO A 152 -8.26 10.33 -4.27
CA PRO A 152 -8.98 9.57 -3.26
C PRO A 152 -7.98 8.72 -2.47
N VAL A 153 -7.84 8.98 -1.18
CA VAL A 153 -6.98 8.20 -0.27
C VAL A 153 -7.75 7.87 1.00
N ASP A 154 -7.30 6.83 1.70
CA ASP A 154 -7.83 6.47 3.01
C ASP A 154 -7.69 7.63 4.03
N GLU A 155 -8.62 7.74 4.98
CA GLU A 155 -8.61 8.81 5.98
C GLU A 155 -7.31 8.84 6.80
N SER A 156 -6.74 7.68 7.11
CA SER A 156 -5.48 7.58 7.85
C SER A 156 -4.31 8.21 7.07
N ILE A 157 -4.27 7.98 5.75
CA ILE A 157 -3.27 8.56 4.85
C ILE A 157 -3.51 10.07 4.73
N SER A 158 -4.76 10.49 4.51
CA SER A 158 -5.13 11.91 4.44
C SER A 158 -4.72 12.69 5.70
N ARG A 159 -4.96 12.12 6.88
CA ARG A 159 -4.54 12.69 8.17
C ARG A 159 -3.02 12.76 8.28
N SER A 160 -2.31 11.71 7.85
CA SER A 160 -0.84 11.68 7.85
C SER A 160 -0.25 12.74 6.93
N ILE A 161 -0.80 12.92 5.73
CA ILE A 161 -0.36 13.97 4.80
C ILE A 161 -0.60 15.37 5.41
N SER A 162 -1.76 15.57 6.05
CA SER A 162 -2.09 16.85 6.70
C SER A 162 -1.12 17.17 7.84
N LEU A 163 -0.87 16.21 8.73
CA LEU A 163 0.10 16.35 9.83
C LEU A 163 1.50 16.67 9.31
N TYR A 164 1.94 15.98 8.27
CA TYR A 164 3.24 16.24 7.65
C TYR A 164 3.30 17.66 7.08
N THR A 165 2.28 18.07 6.33
CA THR A 165 2.21 19.40 5.71
C THR A 165 2.23 20.51 6.76
N GLU A 166 1.49 20.35 7.85
CA GLU A 166 1.44 21.30 8.97
C GLU A 166 2.79 21.40 9.69
N GLN A 167 3.43 20.28 10.00
CA GLN A 167 4.77 20.27 10.62
C GLN A 167 5.83 20.86 9.69
N PHE A 168 5.73 20.58 8.39
CA PHE A 168 6.62 21.15 7.38
C PHE A 168 6.51 22.67 7.32
N HIS A 169 5.29 23.22 7.34
CA HIS A 169 5.07 24.66 7.38
C HIS A 169 5.65 25.32 8.64
N LEU A 170 5.55 24.66 9.80
CA LEU A 170 6.12 25.17 11.05
C LEU A 170 7.65 25.19 11.03
N ASN A 171 8.27 24.16 10.45
CA ASN A 171 9.72 24.01 10.46
C ASN A 171 10.42 24.73 9.29
N TYR A 172 9.73 24.98 8.18
CA TYR A 172 10.30 25.53 6.94
C TYR A 172 9.42 26.58 6.25
N PRO A 173 9.15 27.74 6.88
CA PRO A 173 8.19 28.75 6.38
C PRO A 173 8.61 29.50 5.10
N ARG A 174 9.81 29.25 4.55
CA ARG A 174 10.38 30.00 3.41
C ARG A 174 10.31 29.29 2.06
N PHE A 175 9.67 28.12 1.96
CA PHE A 175 9.64 27.30 0.74
C PHE A 175 8.26 27.27 0.04
N LEU A 176 7.54 28.40 0.06
CA LEU A 176 6.37 28.63 -0.79
C LEU A 176 6.52 29.93 -1.58
#